data_AF-A0A1E4G370-F1
#
_entry.id   AF-A0A1E4G370-F1
#
_cell.length_a   1.000
_cell.length_b   1.000
_cell.length_c   1.000
_cell.angle_alpha   90.00
_cell.angle_beta   90.00
_cell.angle_gamma   90.00
#
_symmetry.space_group_name_H-M   'P 1'
#
loop_
_entity.id
_entity.type
_entity.pdbx_description
1 polymer ?
#
loop_
_entity_poly.entity_id
_entity_poly.type
_entity_poly.pdbx_seq_one_letter_code
_entity_poly.pdbx_strand_id
1 'polypeptide(L)'
;MAKEMKMDAIRIGAGVVLALAFVGALLVRNDPAPSQAAVLDMAVCGQDHGAHGGDELAAHMQAMAVGAEPGHAALIETMEPMHSGMMRGLAASDFDAAFLCSMIPHHQGAVDMARVAIQYGQDPFVTMLAHQIIADQEREIGEMGRWLARREAAIQ
;
A
#
# COMPACT_ATOMS: atom_id res chain seq x y z
N MET A 1 60.30 33.84 -9.74
CA MET A 1 60.56 33.82 -8.28
C MET A 1 59.26 33.56 -7.56
N ALA A 2 59.26 32.48 -6.74
CA ALA A 2 58.30 32.03 -5.70
C ALA A 2 56.80 31.92 -6.05
N LYS A 3 56.07 30.86 -5.67
CA LYS A 3 56.25 29.41 -5.48
C LYS A 3 54.80 28.92 -5.29
N GLU A 4 54.41 27.86 -6.00
CA GLU A 4 53.10 27.23 -5.84
C GLU A 4 52.90 26.71 -4.42
N MET A 5 51.71 26.90 -3.86
CA MET A 5 51.31 26.31 -2.58
C MET A 5 50.31 25.18 -2.85
N LYS A 6 50.87 24.03 -3.25
CA LYS A 6 50.24 22.72 -3.15
C LYS A 6 50.06 22.41 -1.66
N MET A 7 48.83 22.23 -1.21
CA MET A 7 48.59 21.71 0.14
C MET A 7 48.44 20.20 0.05
N ASP A 8 49.54 19.54 0.35
CA ASP A 8 49.66 18.09 0.35
C ASP A 8 48.79 17.45 1.44
N ALA A 9 48.34 16.24 1.10
CA ALA A 9 47.54 15.34 1.90
C ALA A 9 48.05 15.19 3.35
N ILE A 10 47.18 15.50 4.30
CA ILE A 10 47.36 15.13 5.70
C ILE A 10 47.10 13.62 5.83
N ARG A 11 48.19 12.86 5.88
CA ARG A 11 48.22 11.48 6.39
C ARG A 11 48.23 11.55 7.92
N ILE A 12 47.12 11.21 8.57
CA ILE A 12 47.13 10.88 10.01
C ILE A 12 47.04 9.37 10.13
N GLY A 13 48.10 8.82 10.72
CA GLY A 13 48.31 7.40 10.95
C GLY A 13 47.32 6.81 11.95
N ALA A 14 47.24 5.48 11.85
CA ALA A 14 46.49 4.59 12.68
C ALA A 14 46.77 4.78 14.19
N GLY A 15 45.71 4.58 14.99
CA GLY A 15 45.85 3.99 16.31
C GLY A 15 45.45 4.87 17.49
N VAL A 16 44.15 5.09 17.68
CA VAL A 16 43.48 4.97 18.99
C VAL A 16 42.04 4.53 18.74
N VAL A 17 41.79 3.21 18.82
CA VAL A 17 40.43 2.68 18.97
C VAL A 17 40.08 2.81 20.45
N LEU A 18 39.43 3.92 20.82
CA LEU A 18 38.74 4.02 22.10
C LEU A 18 37.28 3.64 21.84
N ALA A 19 36.98 2.35 21.98
CA ALA A 19 35.62 1.84 21.95
C ALA A 19 34.88 2.31 23.21
N LEU A 20 34.28 3.50 23.16
CA LEU A 20 33.23 3.88 24.09
C LEU A 20 31.95 3.20 23.64
N ALA A 21 31.63 2.09 24.31
CA ALA A 21 30.34 1.42 24.21
C ALA A 21 29.24 2.35 24.76
N PHE A 22 28.69 3.21 23.90
CA PHE A 22 27.38 3.79 24.15
C PHE A 22 26.34 2.72 23.80
N VAL A 23 25.90 1.99 24.83
CA VAL A 23 24.64 1.24 24.82
C VAL A 23 23.52 2.28 24.79
N GLY A 24 23.29 2.86 23.61
CA GLY A 24 22.09 3.63 23.31
C GLY A 24 20.97 2.63 23.12
N ALA A 25 20.05 2.61 24.10
CA ALA A 25 18.85 1.78 24.09
C ALA A 25 18.18 1.81 22.73
N LEU A 26 18.32 0.70 22.02
CA LEU A 26 17.58 0.37 20.82
C LEU A 26 16.13 0.15 21.25
N LEU A 27 15.36 1.22 21.42
CA LEU A 27 13.91 1.13 21.30
C LEU A 27 13.59 1.03 19.80
N VAL A 28 14.00 -0.07 19.18
CA VAL A 28 13.21 -0.65 18.11
C VAL A 28 11.87 -0.91 18.80
N ARG A 29 10.90 -0.04 18.53
CA ARG A 29 9.51 -0.42 18.72
C ARG A 29 9.36 -1.69 17.92
N ASN A 30 9.16 -2.80 18.63
CA ASN A 30 8.58 -3.99 18.05
C ASN A 30 7.15 -3.60 17.68
N ASP A 31 6.99 -2.89 16.57
CA ASP A 31 5.70 -2.80 15.93
C ASP A 31 5.35 -4.23 15.53
N PRO A 32 4.26 -4.79 16.06
CA PRO A 32 3.86 -6.15 15.73
C PRO A 32 3.65 -6.24 14.21
N ALA A 33 4.28 -7.24 13.61
CA ALA A 33 4.01 -7.70 12.25
C ALA A 33 2.49 -7.95 12.05
N PRO A 34 1.98 -7.99 10.80
CA PRO A 34 0.66 -7.53 10.37
C PRO A 34 -0.51 -8.45 10.74
N SER A 35 -0.63 -8.86 12.00
CA SER A 35 -1.80 -9.54 12.54
C SER A 35 -2.69 -8.61 13.37
N GLN A 36 -2.14 -7.50 13.88
CA GLN A 36 -2.94 -6.45 14.51
C GLN A 36 -3.63 -5.56 13.48
N ALA A 37 -3.02 -5.26 12.33
CA ALA A 37 -3.66 -4.49 11.26
C ALA A 37 -4.98 -5.12 10.76
N ALA A 38 -5.09 -6.45 10.78
CA ALA A 38 -6.27 -7.17 10.32
C ALA A 38 -7.44 -7.20 11.34
N VAL A 39 -7.17 -7.01 12.64
CA VAL A 39 -8.24 -6.94 13.67
C VAL A 39 -8.81 -5.54 13.86
N LEU A 40 -8.06 -4.50 13.45
CA LEU A 40 -8.50 -3.09 13.51
C LEU A 40 -9.57 -2.76 12.44
N ASP A 41 -9.59 -3.52 11.33
CA ASP A 41 -10.47 -3.31 10.18
C ASP A 41 -11.96 -3.45 10.55
N MET A 42 -12.33 -4.41 11.38
CA MET A 42 -13.74 -4.68 11.69
C MET A 42 -14.39 -3.64 12.61
N ALA A 43 -13.63 -3.02 13.51
CA ALA A 43 -14.16 -2.07 14.48
C ALA A 43 -14.50 -0.71 13.83
N VAL A 44 -13.72 -0.31 12.82
CA VAL A 44 -13.88 0.97 12.13
C VAL A 44 -14.60 0.82 10.79
N CYS A 45 -14.27 -0.22 10.01
CA CYS A 45 -14.83 -0.45 8.68
C CYS A 45 -16.09 -1.33 8.66
N GLY A 46 -16.54 -1.78 9.83
CA GLY A 46 -17.72 -2.64 9.98
C GLY A 46 -17.43 -4.11 9.70
N GLN A 47 -18.29 -4.98 10.22
CA GLN A 47 -18.25 -6.41 9.90
C GLN A 47 -18.91 -6.67 8.55
N ASP A 48 -18.48 -7.75 7.88
CA ASP A 48 -19.11 -8.29 6.68
C ASP A 48 -20.64 -8.24 6.76
N HIS A 49 -21.25 -7.31 6.01
CA HIS A 49 -22.67 -7.38 5.73
C HIS A 49 -22.85 -8.50 4.70
N GLY A 50 -23.37 -9.61 5.20
CA GLY A 50 -23.39 -10.92 4.56
C GLY A 50 -23.59 -10.90 3.05
N ALA A 51 -22.82 -11.75 2.39
CA ALA A 51 -22.78 -12.01 0.96
C ALA A 51 -24.17 -12.26 0.36
N HIS A 52 -24.92 -11.19 0.08
CA HIS A 52 -26.07 -11.24 -0.79
C HIS A 52 -25.59 -10.79 -2.18
N GLY A 53 -24.99 -11.73 -2.92
CA GLY A 53 -24.59 -11.54 -4.33
C GLY A 53 -23.10 -11.68 -4.65
N GLY A 54 -22.23 -11.84 -3.65
CA GLY A 54 -20.78 -11.98 -3.87
C GLY A 54 -20.41 -13.22 -4.68
N ASP A 55 -21.00 -14.37 -4.36
CA ASP A 55 -20.73 -15.62 -5.07
C ASP A 55 -21.19 -15.57 -6.55
N GLU A 56 -22.30 -14.88 -6.83
CA GLU A 56 -22.85 -14.74 -8.18
C GLU A 56 -22.03 -13.74 -9.02
N LEU A 57 -21.55 -12.65 -8.40
CA LEU A 57 -20.63 -11.71 -9.04
C LEU A 57 -19.26 -12.34 -9.33
N ALA A 58 -18.70 -13.08 -8.37
CA ALA A 58 -17.44 -13.77 -8.55
C ALA A 58 -17.54 -14.81 -9.69
N ALA A 59 -18.64 -15.58 -9.74
CA ALA A 59 -18.90 -16.50 -10.83
C ALA A 59 -19.06 -15.77 -12.18
N HIS A 60 -19.73 -14.61 -12.20
CA HIS A 60 -19.86 -13.78 -13.39
C HIS A 60 -18.50 -13.25 -13.89
N MET A 61 -17.66 -12.73 -12.99
CA MET A 61 -16.30 -12.28 -13.31
C MET A 61 -15.44 -13.43 -13.83
N GLN A 62 -15.52 -14.60 -13.20
CA GLN A 62 -14.83 -15.80 -13.68
C GLN A 62 -15.27 -16.16 -15.11
N ALA A 63 -16.57 -16.12 -15.40
CA ALA A 63 -17.11 -16.41 -16.72
C ALA A 63 -16.64 -15.38 -17.78
N MET A 64 -16.52 -14.11 -17.41
CA MET A 64 -15.98 -13.06 -18.29
C MET A 64 -14.49 -13.27 -18.61
N ALA A 65 -13.74 -13.90 -17.70
CA ALA A 65 -12.32 -14.23 -17.92
C ALA A 65 -12.13 -15.49 -18.80
N VAL A 66 -13.14 -16.36 -18.92
CA VAL A 66 -13.05 -17.57 -19.76
C VAL A 66 -12.90 -17.20 -21.23
N GLY A 67 -11.77 -17.59 -21.83
CA GLY A 67 -11.47 -17.33 -23.24
C GLY A 67 -10.93 -15.92 -23.53
N ALA A 68 -10.71 -15.11 -22.50
CA ALA A 68 -10.02 -13.83 -22.64
C ALA A 68 -8.51 -14.03 -22.85
N GLU A 69 -7.89 -13.11 -23.58
CA GLU A 69 -6.42 -13.02 -23.65
C GLU A 69 -5.83 -12.82 -22.24
N PRO A 70 -4.60 -13.32 -21.95
CA PRO A 70 -4.05 -13.33 -20.58
C PRO A 70 -4.08 -11.97 -19.87
N GLY A 71 -3.77 -10.88 -20.58
CA GLY A 71 -3.83 -9.53 -20.02
C GLY A 71 -5.25 -9.05 -19.68
N HIS A 72 -6.25 -9.47 -20.45
CA HIS A 72 -7.66 -9.16 -20.17
C HIS A 72 -8.17 -9.97 -18.98
N ALA A 73 -7.83 -11.27 -18.92
CA ALA A 73 -8.16 -12.11 -17.77
C ALA A 73 -7.54 -11.52 -16.48
N ALA A 74 -6.26 -11.12 -16.51
CA ALA A 74 -5.60 -10.50 -15.37
C ALA A 74 -6.28 -9.20 -14.92
N LEU A 75 -6.76 -8.35 -15.85
CA LEU A 75 -7.53 -7.15 -15.49
C LEU A 75 -8.89 -7.49 -14.84
N ILE A 76 -9.55 -8.56 -15.27
CA ILE A 76 -10.82 -8.99 -14.68
C ILE A 76 -10.60 -9.52 -13.26
N GLU A 77 -9.52 -10.28 -13.03
CA GLU A 77 -9.18 -10.85 -11.73
C GLU A 77 -8.94 -9.78 -10.65
N THR A 78 -8.48 -8.57 -11.01
CA THR A 78 -8.28 -7.48 -10.03
C THR A 78 -9.60 -6.88 -9.52
N MET A 79 -10.72 -7.08 -10.22
CA MET A 79 -11.99 -6.41 -9.92
C MET A 79 -12.70 -6.96 -8.69
N GLU A 80 -12.62 -8.28 -8.46
CA GLU A 80 -13.33 -8.91 -7.35
C GLU A 80 -12.82 -8.54 -5.95
N PRO A 81 -11.50 -8.58 -5.65
CA PRO A 81 -11.01 -8.13 -4.34
C PRO A 81 -11.31 -6.64 -4.09
N MET A 82 -11.26 -5.81 -5.15
CA MET A 82 -11.66 -4.41 -5.09
C MET A 82 -13.13 -4.27 -4.71
N HIS A 83 -14.04 -4.93 -5.43
CA HIS A 83 -15.48 -4.85 -5.21
C HIS A 83 -15.87 -5.35 -3.82
N SER A 84 -15.47 -6.56 -3.46
CA SER A 84 -15.80 -7.15 -2.17
C SER A 84 -15.27 -6.30 -1.00
N GLY A 85 -14.06 -5.75 -1.11
CA GLY A 85 -13.50 -4.83 -0.12
C GLY A 85 -14.30 -3.52 -0.01
N MET A 86 -14.69 -2.92 -1.14
CA MET A 86 -15.51 -1.70 -1.14
C MET A 86 -16.83 -1.92 -0.41
N MET A 87 -17.50 -3.03 -0.71
CA MET A 87 -18.79 -3.37 -0.09
C MET A 87 -18.66 -3.60 1.42
N ARG A 88 -17.56 -4.21 1.88
CA ARG A 88 -17.25 -4.29 3.31
C ARG A 88 -17.09 -2.91 3.92
N GLY A 89 -16.28 -2.03 3.32
CA GLY A 89 -16.02 -0.71 3.87
C GLY A 89 -17.27 0.17 4.02
N LEU A 90 -18.26 0.00 3.15
CA LEU A 90 -19.56 0.69 3.25
C LEU A 90 -20.42 0.25 4.46
N ALA A 91 -20.03 -0.82 5.16
CA ALA A 91 -20.68 -1.29 6.40
C ALA A 91 -20.35 -0.43 7.63
N ALA A 92 -19.36 0.47 7.53
CA ALA A 92 -19.00 1.34 8.64
C ALA A 92 -20.17 2.28 9.01
N SER A 93 -20.37 2.48 10.31
CA SER A 93 -21.46 3.31 10.83
C SER A 93 -21.20 4.82 10.73
N ASP A 94 -19.93 5.24 10.80
CA ASP A 94 -19.49 6.62 10.60
C ASP A 94 -19.28 6.88 9.10
N PHE A 95 -19.84 7.97 8.58
CA PHE A 95 -19.78 8.26 7.15
C PHE A 95 -18.35 8.44 6.63
N ASP A 96 -17.51 9.17 7.38
CA ASP A 96 -16.13 9.41 6.97
C ASP A 96 -15.33 8.10 7.00
N ALA A 97 -15.56 7.27 8.03
CA ALA A 97 -15.00 5.92 8.07
C ALA A 97 -15.49 5.08 6.88
N ALA A 98 -16.78 5.07 6.55
CA ALA A 98 -17.33 4.31 5.42
C ALA A 98 -16.72 4.73 4.09
N PHE A 99 -16.54 6.03 3.89
CA PHE A 99 -15.85 6.55 2.72
C PHE A 99 -14.41 6.02 2.65
N LEU A 100 -13.62 6.19 3.71
CA LEU A 100 -12.20 5.79 3.66
C LEU A 100 -12.01 4.27 3.61
N CYS A 101 -12.83 3.53 4.36
CA CYS A 101 -12.81 2.07 4.38
C CYS A 101 -13.23 1.46 3.04
N SER A 102 -14.16 2.08 2.30
CA SER A 102 -14.50 1.65 0.95
C SER A 102 -13.48 2.13 -0.09
N MET A 103 -12.85 3.29 0.13
CA MET A 103 -11.92 3.88 -0.83
C MET A 103 -10.55 3.20 -0.82
N ILE A 104 -10.09 2.67 0.31
CA ILE A 104 -8.84 1.87 0.39
C ILE A 104 -8.84 0.69 -0.60
N PRO A 105 -9.83 -0.23 -0.58
CA PRO A 105 -9.88 -1.34 -1.54
C PRO A 105 -10.14 -0.88 -2.98
N HIS A 106 -10.89 0.21 -3.19
CA HIS A 106 -11.02 0.82 -4.52
C HIS A 106 -9.65 1.26 -5.08
N HIS A 107 -8.86 1.97 -4.27
CA HIS A 107 -7.51 2.41 -4.63
C HIS A 107 -6.57 1.22 -4.83
N GLN A 108 -6.67 0.19 -3.98
CA GLN A 108 -5.89 -1.03 -4.13
C GLN A 108 -6.20 -1.75 -5.46
N GLY A 109 -7.46 -1.80 -5.87
CA GLY A 109 -7.86 -2.31 -7.19
C GLY A 109 -7.18 -1.55 -8.33
N ALA A 110 -7.13 -0.21 -8.26
CA ALA A 110 -6.44 0.62 -9.25
C ALA A 110 -4.92 0.35 -9.29
N VAL A 111 -4.29 0.14 -8.14
CA VAL A 111 -2.87 -0.25 -8.04
C VAL A 111 -2.64 -1.61 -8.72
N ASP A 112 -3.50 -2.59 -8.48
CA ASP A 112 -3.35 -3.93 -9.03
C ASP A 112 -3.59 -3.94 -10.55
N MET A 113 -4.60 -3.20 -11.05
CA MET A 113 -4.80 -2.98 -12.48
C MET A 113 -3.60 -2.29 -13.14
N ALA A 114 -3.00 -1.29 -12.48
CA ALA A 114 -1.83 -0.61 -12.99
C ALA A 114 -0.61 -1.56 -13.08
N ARG A 115 -0.45 -2.48 -12.12
CA ARG A 115 0.57 -3.54 -12.21
C ARG A 115 0.34 -4.47 -13.40
N VAL A 116 -0.91 -4.84 -13.68
CA VAL A 116 -1.27 -5.60 -14.90
C VAL A 116 -0.93 -4.78 -16.17
N ALA A 117 -1.22 -3.49 -16.17
CA ALA A 117 -0.89 -2.61 -17.30
C ALA A 117 0.63 -2.50 -17.55
N ILE A 118 1.47 -2.51 -16.52
CA ILE A 118 2.93 -2.56 -16.66
C ILE A 118 3.38 -3.90 -17.25
N GLN A 119 2.71 -5.00 -16.90
CA GLN A 119 3.07 -6.34 -17.36
C GLN A 119 2.68 -6.59 -18.82
N TYR A 120 1.49 -6.15 -19.24
CA TYR A 120 0.91 -6.50 -20.54
C TYR A 120 0.83 -5.33 -21.53
N GLY A 121 0.90 -4.09 -21.05
CA GLY A 121 0.82 -2.88 -21.87
C GLY A 121 1.99 -2.75 -22.84
N GLN A 122 1.69 -2.31 -24.06
CA GLN A 122 2.69 -2.09 -25.12
C GLN A 122 2.91 -0.60 -25.43
N ASP A 123 1.98 0.25 -25.01
CA ASP A 123 2.05 1.69 -25.24
C ASP A 123 2.85 2.37 -24.10
N PRO A 124 3.89 3.18 -24.42
CA PRO A 124 4.69 3.88 -23.42
C PRO A 124 3.88 4.82 -22.52
N PHE A 125 2.83 5.46 -23.07
CA PHE A 125 1.94 6.31 -22.28
C PHE A 125 1.19 5.49 -21.23
N VAL A 126 0.69 4.31 -21.60
CA VAL A 126 -0.03 3.42 -20.67
C VAL A 126 0.88 2.98 -19.52
N THR A 127 2.14 2.60 -19.82
CA THR A 127 3.10 2.20 -18.79
C THR A 127 3.46 3.36 -17.86
N MET A 128 3.68 4.56 -18.41
CA MET A 128 3.94 5.77 -17.63
C MET A 128 2.75 6.11 -16.71
N LEU A 129 1.53 6.07 -17.25
CA LEU A 129 0.31 6.33 -16.47
C LEU A 129 0.15 5.31 -15.34
N ALA A 130 0.41 4.03 -15.62
CA ALA A 130 0.34 2.98 -14.61
C ALA A 130 1.31 3.23 -13.43
N HIS A 131 2.55 3.63 -13.71
CA HIS A 131 3.48 4.02 -12.64
C HIS A 131 2.99 5.21 -11.81
N GLN A 132 2.37 6.21 -12.43
CA GLN A 132 1.79 7.36 -11.73
C GLN A 132 0.62 6.93 -10.84
N ILE A 133 -0.29 6.11 -11.37
CA ILE A 133 -1.42 5.56 -10.62
C ILE A 133 -0.91 4.82 -9.37
N ILE A 134 0.10 3.95 -9.50
CA ILE A 134 0.65 3.23 -8.33
C ILE A 134 1.16 4.22 -7.27
N ALA A 135 1.98 5.19 -7.67
CA ALA A 135 2.59 6.13 -6.74
C ALA A 135 1.55 7.02 -6.01
N ASP A 136 0.51 7.45 -6.72
CA ASP A 136 -0.53 8.31 -6.16
C ASP A 136 -1.47 7.52 -5.24
N GLN A 137 -1.96 6.38 -5.71
CA GLN A 137 -2.94 5.57 -5.00
C GLN A 137 -2.34 4.93 -3.73
N GLU A 138 -1.07 4.48 -3.77
CA GLU A 138 -0.39 3.95 -2.56
C GLU A 138 -0.19 5.04 -1.49
N ARG A 139 0.10 6.28 -1.91
CA ARG A 139 0.19 7.42 -0.98
C ARG A 139 -1.15 7.70 -0.32
N GLU A 140 -2.22 7.75 -1.12
CA GLU A 140 -3.59 8.01 -0.66
C GLU A 140 -4.08 6.90 0.29
N ILE A 141 -3.84 5.62 -0.02
CA ILE A 141 -4.09 4.50 0.90
C ILE A 141 -3.43 4.73 2.26
N GLY A 142 -2.16 5.17 2.25
CA GLY A 142 -1.43 5.49 3.48
C GLY A 142 -2.03 6.65 4.27
N GLU A 143 -2.55 7.68 3.59
CA GLU A 143 -3.22 8.82 4.22
C GLU A 143 -4.54 8.41 4.88
N MET A 144 -5.35 7.62 4.18
CA MET A 144 -6.61 7.09 4.68
C MET A 144 -6.39 6.17 5.88
N GLY A 145 -5.43 5.22 5.79
CA GLY A 145 -5.10 4.32 6.89
C GLY A 145 -4.61 5.05 8.14
N ARG A 146 -3.79 6.11 7.97
CA ARG A 146 -3.37 6.96 9.10
C ARG A 146 -4.53 7.71 9.75
N TRP A 147 -5.53 8.13 8.96
CA TRP A 147 -6.72 8.78 9.52
C TRP A 147 -7.54 7.78 10.34
N LEU A 148 -7.80 6.58 9.81
CA LEU A 148 -8.57 5.54 10.49
C LEU A 148 -7.91 5.12 11.81
N ALA A 149 -6.59 4.93 11.82
CA ALA A 149 -5.85 4.60 13.04
C ALA A 149 -5.96 5.69 14.13
N ARG A 150 -5.95 6.97 13.74
CA ARG A 150 -6.18 8.07 14.70
C ARG A 150 -7.60 8.09 15.23
N ARG A 151 -8.59 7.74 14.39
CA ARG A 151 -10.00 7.72 14.78
C ARG A 151 -10.26 6.59 15.77
N GLU A 152 -9.69 5.42 15.54
CA GLU A 152 -9.81 4.28 16.45
C GLU A 152 -9.27 4.60 17.86
N ALA A 153 -8.06 5.19 17.92
CA ALA A 153 -7.45 5.61 19.19
C ALA A 153 -8.26 6.67 19.97
N ALA A 154 -9.20 7.36 19.32
CA ALA A 154 -10.05 8.36 19.95
C ALA A 154 -11.38 7.79 20.48
N ILE A 155 -11.74 6.56 20.12
CA ILE A 155 -13.00 5.90 20.52
C ILE A 155 -12.76 4.85 21.63
N GLN A 156 -11.50 4.48 21.89
CA GLN A 156 -11.06 3.68 23.04
C GLN A 156 -10.92 4.53 24.30
#